data_AF-A0A3Q0EES1-F1
#
_entry.id   AF-A0A3Q0EES1-F1
#
_cell.length_a   1.000
_cell.length_b   1.000
_cell.length_c   1.000
_cell.angle_alpha   90.00
_cell.angle_beta   90.00
_cell.angle_gamma   90.00
#
_symmetry.space_group_name_H-M   'P 1'
#
loop_
_entity.id
_entity.type
_entity.pdbx_description
1 polymer ?
#
loop_
_entity_poly.entity_id
_entity_poly.type
_entity_poly.pdbx_seq_one_letter_code
_entity_poly.pdbx_strand_id
1 'polypeptide(L)'
;MGKWKRSQAYADYIGFILTLNEGVKGKKLTVTHRVSEEAENLVATVVPPHLAAAVPEVAVYLKESVGNATRIDYGTGHEAAFAAFLCCLCKIGVLRVDDQIAIVFKVFNRYLEVMRKLQKTYRMEPAGSQGVWGLDDFQFLPFIWGSSQLIDHPYLEPRHFVDEKAVNENHRDYMFLECILFITEMKTGPFAEHSNQLWNISAVPSWSKVNQGLVRMYKAEVSGGGCVLTSAVTHRPGLSSPTLQFGPGS
;
A
#
# COMPACT_ATOMS: atom_id res chain seq x y z
N MET A 1 10.56 5.52 19.43
CA MET A 1 10.49 4.41 18.44
C MET A 1 10.29 3.02 19.04
N GLY A 2 10.97 2.60 20.12
CA GLY A 2 10.81 1.24 20.67
C GLY A 2 9.39 0.87 21.16
N LYS A 3 8.62 1.84 21.66
CA LYS A 3 7.21 1.62 22.06
C LYS A 3 6.29 1.33 20.87
N TRP A 4 6.51 1.98 19.71
CA TRP A 4 5.72 1.78 18.50
C TRP A 4 5.88 0.36 17.93
N LYS A 5 7.13 -0.11 17.78
CA LYS A 5 7.44 -1.48 17.31
C LYS A 5 6.83 -2.59 18.18
N ARG A 6 6.54 -2.30 19.45
CA ARG A 6 5.91 -3.22 20.41
C ARG A 6 4.42 -2.99 20.59
N SER A 7 3.83 -2.06 19.85
CA SER A 7 2.41 -1.73 19.98
C SER A 7 1.54 -2.72 19.21
N GLN A 8 0.30 -2.93 19.70
CA GLN A 8 -0.69 -3.72 18.99
C GLN A 8 -1.00 -3.15 17.60
N ALA A 9 -1.06 -1.82 17.47
CA ALA A 9 -1.30 -1.16 16.21
C ALA A 9 -0.24 -1.49 15.14
N TYR A 10 1.04 -1.55 15.52
CA TYR A 10 2.10 -1.98 14.59
C TYR A 10 1.95 -3.44 14.18
N ALA A 11 1.65 -4.32 15.14
CA ALA A 11 1.44 -5.74 14.88
C ALA A 11 0.25 -5.99 13.94
N ASP A 12 -0.88 -5.33 14.20
CA ASP A 12 -2.09 -5.42 13.38
C ASP A 12 -1.85 -4.86 11.98
N TYR A 13 -1.17 -3.71 11.88
CA TYR A 13 -0.88 -3.08 10.60
C TYR A 13 0.03 -3.94 9.73
N ILE A 14 1.17 -4.38 10.27
CA ILE A 14 2.09 -5.25 9.53
C ILE A 14 1.45 -6.60 9.22
N GLY A 15 0.67 -7.16 10.16
CA GLY A 15 -0.11 -8.38 9.92
C GLY A 15 -1.04 -8.22 8.74
N PHE A 16 -1.80 -7.12 8.68
CA PHE A 16 -2.69 -6.80 7.57
C PHE A 16 -1.96 -6.71 6.23
N ILE A 17 -0.85 -5.97 6.15
CA ILE A 17 -0.07 -5.85 4.90
C ILE A 17 0.42 -7.22 4.41
N LEU A 18 0.87 -8.08 5.32
CA LEU A 18 1.37 -9.41 4.99
C LEU A 18 0.25 -10.38 4.60
N THR A 19 -0.91 -10.31 5.25
CA THR A 19 -2.09 -11.10 4.86
C THR A 19 -2.52 -10.75 3.44
N LEU A 20 -2.62 -9.46 3.10
CA LEU A 20 -2.92 -9.02 1.75
C LEU A 20 -1.85 -9.46 0.74
N ASN A 21 -0.56 -9.40 1.14
CA ASN A 21 0.56 -9.83 0.30
C ASN A 21 0.46 -11.31 -0.09
N GLU A 22 0.12 -12.20 0.84
CA GLU A 22 -0.12 -13.61 0.53
C GLU A 22 -1.41 -13.80 -0.27
N GLY A 23 -2.47 -13.02 0.02
CA GLY A 23 -3.73 -13.08 -0.70
C GLY A 23 -3.59 -12.84 -2.22
N VAL A 24 -2.72 -11.92 -2.63
CA VAL A 24 -2.50 -11.56 -4.04
C VAL A 24 -1.41 -12.37 -4.75
N LYS A 25 -0.72 -13.26 -4.02
CA LYS A 25 0.41 -14.03 -4.54
C LYS A 25 0.05 -14.81 -5.81
N GLY A 26 0.83 -14.63 -6.86
CA GLY A 26 0.68 -15.31 -8.16
C GLY A 26 -0.60 -14.97 -8.94
N LYS A 27 -1.30 -13.87 -8.59
CA LYS A 27 -2.59 -13.52 -9.21
C LYS A 27 -2.50 -12.21 -9.99
N LYS A 28 -3.05 -12.21 -11.20
CA LYS A 28 -3.21 -11.01 -12.04
C LYS A 28 -4.32 -10.10 -11.51
N LEU A 29 -4.25 -8.80 -11.81
CA LEU A 29 -5.31 -7.83 -11.51
C LEU A 29 -6.67 -8.24 -12.12
N THR A 30 -6.62 -8.89 -13.29
CA THR A 30 -7.77 -9.39 -14.05
C THR A 30 -8.36 -10.69 -13.51
N VAL A 31 -7.81 -11.27 -12.43
CA VAL A 31 -8.33 -12.51 -11.86
C VAL A 31 -9.77 -12.32 -11.38
N THR A 32 -10.66 -13.24 -11.78
CA THR A 32 -12.01 -13.27 -11.22
C THR A 32 -11.94 -13.67 -9.75
N HIS A 33 -12.47 -12.82 -8.89
CA HIS A 33 -12.55 -13.06 -7.46
C HIS A 33 -13.95 -12.70 -6.99
N ARG A 34 -14.42 -13.40 -5.96
CA ARG A 34 -15.68 -13.04 -5.31
C ARG A 34 -15.45 -11.69 -4.62
N VAL A 35 -16.31 -10.74 -4.93
CA VAL A 35 -16.34 -9.44 -4.28
C VAL A 35 -17.52 -9.49 -3.33
N SER A 36 -17.28 -9.26 -2.04
CA SER A 36 -18.38 -9.14 -1.11
C SER A 36 -19.23 -7.91 -1.45
N GLU A 37 -20.52 -7.96 -1.11
CA GLU A 37 -21.42 -6.82 -1.25
C GLU A 37 -20.87 -5.62 -0.48
N GLU A 38 -20.18 -5.86 0.63
CA GLU A 38 -19.51 -4.87 1.46
C GLU A 38 -18.34 -4.18 0.74
N ALA A 39 -17.56 -4.88 -0.09
CA ALA A 39 -16.50 -4.28 -0.91
C ALA A 39 -17.06 -3.42 -2.06
N GLU A 40 -18.22 -3.77 -2.62
CA GLU A 40 -18.93 -2.93 -3.59
C GLU A 40 -19.56 -1.71 -2.91
N ASN A 41 -20.14 -1.91 -1.74
CA ASN A 41 -20.67 -0.83 -0.90
C ASN A 41 -19.55 0.10 -0.40
N LEU A 42 -18.30 -0.35 -0.32
CA LEU A 42 -17.18 0.53 -0.01
C LEU A 42 -17.01 1.67 -1.02
N VAL A 43 -17.45 1.44 -2.27
CA VAL A 43 -17.51 2.44 -3.33
C VAL A 43 -18.78 3.30 -3.24
N ALA A 44 -19.84 2.82 -2.59
CA ALA A 44 -21.16 3.47 -2.53
C ALA A 44 -21.45 4.20 -1.20
N THR A 45 -21.21 3.60 -0.03
CA THR A 45 -21.21 4.21 1.32
C THR A 45 -20.82 3.15 2.38
N VAL A 46 -19.77 3.42 3.18
CA VAL A 46 -18.92 2.35 3.77
C VAL A 46 -19.40 1.77 5.11
N VAL A 47 -19.98 2.57 6.00
CA VAL A 47 -20.17 2.14 7.40
C VAL A 47 -21.65 1.95 7.72
N PRO A 48 -22.09 0.72 8.02
CA PRO A 48 -23.47 0.46 8.45
C PRO A 48 -23.86 1.29 9.68
N PRO A 49 -25.14 1.67 9.85
CA PRO A 49 -25.58 2.51 10.96
C PRO A 49 -25.22 1.96 12.35
N HIS A 50 -25.18 0.64 12.51
CA HIS A 50 -24.82 0.00 13.78
C HIS A 50 -23.33 0.14 14.14
N LEU A 51 -22.47 0.54 13.19
CA LEU A 51 -21.05 0.85 13.39
C LEU A 51 -20.75 2.35 13.32
N ALA A 52 -21.78 3.22 13.35
CA ALA A 52 -21.63 4.67 13.22
C ALA A 52 -20.67 5.27 14.27
N ALA A 53 -20.55 4.67 15.45
CA ALA A 53 -19.63 5.10 16.50
C ALA A 53 -18.15 5.01 16.09
N ALA A 54 -17.79 4.13 15.15
CA ALA A 54 -16.42 3.98 14.64
C ALA A 54 -16.06 5.04 13.58
N VAL A 55 -17.06 5.68 12.95
CA VAL A 55 -16.86 6.61 11.81
C VAL A 55 -15.90 7.76 12.15
N PRO A 56 -16.01 8.46 13.29
CA PRO A 56 -15.11 9.58 13.59
C PRO A 56 -13.64 9.17 13.67
N GLU A 57 -13.35 7.94 14.09
CA GLU A 57 -11.98 7.41 14.18
C GLU A 57 -11.48 6.97 12.80
N VAL A 58 -12.27 6.16 12.08
CA VAL A 58 -11.90 5.65 10.75
C VAL A 58 -11.70 6.79 9.75
N ALA A 59 -12.52 7.83 9.82
CA ALA A 59 -12.43 8.98 8.91
C ALA A 59 -11.13 9.79 9.07
N VAL A 60 -10.45 9.73 10.22
CA VAL A 60 -9.15 10.39 10.40
C VAL A 60 -8.13 9.80 9.42
N TYR A 61 -8.05 8.47 9.34
CA TYR A 61 -7.10 7.79 8.45
C TYR A 61 -7.36 8.11 6.98
N LEU A 62 -8.64 8.20 6.58
CA LEU A 62 -8.99 8.59 5.20
C LEU A 62 -8.58 10.04 4.90
N LYS A 63 -8.79 10.98 5.82
CA LYS A 63 -8.37 12.39 5.65
C LYS A 63 -6.85 12.52 5.51
N GLU A 64 -6.12 11.74 6.29
CA GLU A 64 -4.65 11.72 6.24
C GLU A 64 -4.08 10.91 5.06
N SER A 65 -4.92 10.30 4.21
CA SER A 65 -4.46 9.38 3.16
C SER A 65 -4.21 10.00 1.78
N VAL A 66 -4.49 11.28 1.60
CA VAL A 66 -4.53 11.92 0.26
C VAL A 66 -3.52 13.06 0.08
N GLY A 67 -2.56 13.19 1.00
CA GLY A 67 -1.55 14.24 0.99
C GLY A 67 -1.81 15.37 1.99
N ASN A 68 -0.95 16.37 2.00
CA ASN A 68 -1.09 17.55 2.85
C ASN A 68 -1.53 18.78 2.06
N ALA A 69 -2.64 19.39 2.47
CA ALA A 69 -3.21 20.54 1.75
C ALA A 69 -2.35 21.81 1.81
N THR A 70 -1.56 22.00 2.87
CA THR A 70 -0.72 23.20 3.04
C THR A 70 0.60 23.07 2.29
N ARG A 71 1.24 21.90 2.37
CA ARG A 71 2.52 21.64 1.69
C ARG A 71 2.34 21.20 0.24
N ILE A 72 1.12 20.79 -0.15
CA ILE A 72 0.80 20.24 -1.47
C ILE A 72 1.74 19.06 -1.78
N ASP A 73 1.94 18.20 -0.79
CA ASP A 73 2.82 17.03 -0.87
C ASP A 73 2.06 15.72 -0.62
N TYR A 74 2.61 14.63 -1.14
CA TYR A 74 2.12 13.26 -0.92
C TYR A 74 3.30 12.30 -0.83
N GLY A 75 3.19 11.22 -0.05
CA GLY A 75 4.25 10.22 0.08
C GLY A 75 3.79 8.98 0.83
N THR A 76 4.74 8.10 1.15
CA THR A 76 4.49 6.77 1.73
C THR A 76 3.76 6.81 3.07
N GLY A 77 3.86 7.91 3.82
CA GLY A 77 3.08 8.13 5.04
C GLY A 77 1.58 8.24 4.82
N HIS A 78 1.17 8.89 3.73
CA HIS A 78 -0.24 9.03 3.34
C HIS A 78 -0.78 7.72 2.78
N GLU A 79 0.02 7.03 1.96
CA GLU A 79 -0.27 5.67 1.51
C GLU A 79 -0.50 4.72 2.71
N ALA A 80 0.37 4.81 3.72
CA ALA A 80 0.26 4.01 4.92
C ALA A 80 -1.02 4.33 5.72
N ALA A 81 -1.46 5.59 5.73
CA ALA A 81 -2.73 5.99 6.32
C ALA A 81 -3.93 5.38 5.57
N PHE A 82 -3.88 5.28 4.23
CA PHE A 82 -4.91 4.57 3.47
C PHE A 82 -4.97 3.07 3.82
N ALA A 83 -3.82 2.41 3.93
CA ALA A 83 -3.78 1.02 4.35
C ALA A 83 -4.28 0.83 5.79
N ALA A 84 -4.03 1.80 6.68
CA ALA A 84 -4.58 1.78 8.04
C ALA A 84 -6.10 1.99 8.05
N PHE A 85 -6.64 2.86 7.19
CA PHE A 85 -8.08 2.99 6.97
C PHE A 85 -8.71 1.65 6.58
N LEU A 86 -8.13 0.93 5.61
CA LEU A 86 -8.61 -0.40 5.20
C LEU A 86 -8.46 -1.44 6.32
N CYS A 87 -7.37 -1.39 7.09
CA CYS A 87 -7.17 -2.24 8.26
C CYS A 87 -8.26 -1.99 9.32
N CYS A 88 -8.59 -0.73 9.63
CA CYS A 88 -9.67 -0.40 10.55
C CYS A 88 -11.02 -0.96 10.10
N LEU A 89 -11.33 -0.88 8.80
CA LEU A 89 -12.56 -1.45 8.22
C LEU A 89 -12.61 -2.97 8.35
N CYS A 90 -11.47 -3.66 8.22
CA CYS A 90 -11.39 -5.09 8.50
C CYS A 90 -11.60 -5.39 10.00
N LYS A 91 -11.02 -4.57 10.89
CA LYS A 91 -11.13 -4.75 12.34
C LYS A 91 -12.55 -4.55 12.88
N ILE A 92 -13.34 -3.65 12.28
CA ILE A 92 -14.75 -3.45 12.64
C ILE A 92 -15.69 -4.42 11.89
N GLY A 93 -15.14 -5.32 11.06
CA GLY A 93 -15.91 -6.36 10.36
C GLY A 93 -16.69 -5.89 9.14
N VAL A 94 -16.42 -4.68 8.64
CA VAL A 94 -17.00 -4.19 7.36
C VAL A 94 -16.36 -4.95 6.19
N LEU A 95 -15.04 -5.08 6.20
CA LEU A 95 -14.32 -5.91 5.24
C LEU A 95 -13.97 -7.26 5.87
N ARG A 96 -14.13 -8.34 5.12
CA ARG A 96 -13.78 -9.69 5.58
C ARG A 96 -12.44 -10.14 5.03
N VAL A 97 -11.85 -11.16 5.64
CA VAL A 97 -10.58 -11.77 5.17
C VAL A 97 -10.71 -12.29 3.74
N ASP A 98 -11.91 -12.76 3.37
CA ASP A 98 -12.22 -13.19 2.00
C ASP A 98 -12.10 -12.06 0.97
N ASP A 99 -12.14 -10.79 1.40
CA ASP A 99 -12.04 -9.62 0.53
C ASP A 99 -10.59 -9.23 0.23
N GLN A 100 -9.59 -9.95 0.74
CA GLN A 100 -8.16 -9.60 0.58
C GLN A 100 -7.75 -9.29 -0.87
N ILE A 101 -8.27 -10.03 -1.85
CA ILE A 101 -7.98 -9.79 -3.27
C ILE A 101 -8.68 -8.51 -3.76
N ALA A 102 -9.95 -8.32 -3.42
CA ALA A 102 -10.72 -7.13 -3.81
C ALA A 102 -10.15 -5.85 -3.18
N ILE A 103 -9.69 -5.93 -1.93
CA ILE A 103 -9.04 -4.83 -1.22
C ILE A 103 -7.82 -4.33 -2.00
N VAL A 104 -6.98 -5.22 -2.52
CA VAL A 104 -5.79 -4.80 -3.28
C VAL A 104 -6.13 -4.48 -4.74
N PHE A 105 -6.80 -5.38 -5.46
CA PHE A 105 -6.97 -5.28 -6.91
C PHE A 105 -8.11 -4.37 -7.36
N LYS A 106 -9.09 -4.06 -6.49
CA LYS A 106 -10.13 -3.07 -6.78
C LYS A 106 -9.93 -1.80 -5.99
N VAL A 107 -9.99 -1.88 -4.65
CA VAL A 107 -10.03 -0.68 -3.80
C VAL A 107 -8.69 0.05 -3.84
N PHE A 108 -7.59 -0.64 -3.54
CA PHE A 108 -6.27 -0.02 -3.54
C PHE A 108 -5.78 0.35 -4.94
N ASN A 109 -6.04 -0.50 -5.95
CA ASN A 109 -5.73 -0.15 -7.33
C ASN A 109 -6.45 1.15 -7.77
N ARG A 110 -7.74 1.30 -7.44
CA ARG A 110 -8.48 2.54 -7.72
C ARG A 110 -7.97 3.73 -6.92
N TYR A 111 -7.54 3.52 -5.68
CA TYR A 111 -6.87 4.55 -4.89
C TYR A 111 -5.60 5.05 -5.58
N LEU A 112 -4.74 4.16 -6.09
CA LEU A 112 -3.53 4.56 -6.82
C LEU A 112 -3.85 5.38 -8.07
N GLU A 113 -4.88 5.02 -8.83
CA GLU A 113 -5.32 5.80 -9.99
C GLU A 113 -5.73 7.23 -9.60
N VAL A 114 -6.45 7.38 -8.49
CA VAL A 114 -6.82 8.70 -7.96
C VAL A 114 -5.57 9.46 -7.50
N MET A 115 -4.66 8.81 -6.76
CA MET A 115 -3.43 9.46 -6.27
C MET A 115 -2.54 9.93 -7.42
N ARG A 116 -2.35 9.11 -8.46
CA ARG A 116 -1.62 9.49 -9.68
C ARG A 116 -2.25 10.69 -10.39
N LYS A 117 -3.58 10.74 -10.44
CA LYS A 117 -4.31 11.89 -11.00
C LYS A 117 -4.08 13.14 -10.16
N LEU A 118 -4.13 13.05 -8.83
CA LEU A 118 -3.85 14.18 -7.93
C LEU A 118 -2.41 14.68 -8.08
N GLN A 119 -1.43 13.76 -8.07
CA GLN A 119 -0.02 14.05 -8.24
C GLN A 119 0.26 14.80 -9.54
N LYS A 120 -0.29 14.33 -10.67
CA LYS A 120 -0.16 14.98 -11.99
C LYS A 120 -0.90 16.33 -12.05
N THR A 121 -2.13 16.38 -11.56
CA THR A 121 -3.02 17.55 -11.70
C THR A 121 -2.57 18.72 -10.82
N TYR A 122 -2.18 18.43 -9.59
CA TYR A 122 -1.77 19.44 -8.61
C TYR A 122 -0.24 19.60 -8.49
N ARG A 123 0.53 18.84 -9.28
CA ARG A 123 2.01 18.85 -9.26
C ARG A 123 2.53 18.68 -7.84
N MET A 124 2.01 17.66 -7.16
CA MET A 124 2.31 17.44 -5.76
C MET A 124 3.79 17.12 -5.57
N GLU A 125 4.39 17.68 -4.53
CA GLU A 125 5.77 17.38 -4.18
C GLU A 125 5.88 16.00 -3.47
N PRO A 126 6.96 15.24 -3.68
CA PRO A 126 7.25 14.05 -2.89
C PRO A 126 7.40 14.40 -1.41
N ALA A 127 6.55 13.84 -0.56
CA ALA A 127 6.59 14.03 0.88
C ALA A 127 7.65 13.08 1.48
N GLY A 128 8.76 13.64 1.92
CA GLY A 128 9.87 12.89 2.53
C GLY A 128 11.20 13.14 1.82
N SER A 129 12.30 12.92 2.53
CA SER A 129 13.63 13.39 2.13
C SER A 129 14.53 12.31 1.50
N GLN A 130 13.98 11.28 0.85
CA GLN A 130 14.81 10.16 0.39
C GLN A 130 15.42 10.35 -1.00
N GLY A 131 14.85 11.20 -1.87
CA GLY A 131 15.40 11.48 -3.20
C GLY A 131 15.79 10.19 -3.94
N VAL A 132 17.02 10.11 -4.46
CA VAL A 132 17.55 8.94 -5.19
C VAL A 132 17.69 7.67 -4.32
N TRP A 133 17.60 7.79 -2.99
CA TRP A 133 17.67 6.67 -2.04
C TRP A 133 16.29 6.10 -1.69
N GLY A 134 15.21 6.75 -2.10
CA GLY A 134 13.85 6.23 -1.98
C GLY A 134 13.57 5.15 -3.02
N LEU A 135 12.61 4.27 -2.73
CA LEU A 135 12.15 3.27 -3.69
C LEU A 135 11.42 3.95 -4.87
N ASP A 136 10.50 4.85 -4.54
CA ASP A 136 9.72 5.69 -5.44
C ASP A 136 9.41 7.02 -4.72
N ASP A 137 9.04 8.04 -5.49
CA ASP A 137 8.75 9.38 -4.94
C ASP A 137 7.50 9.38 -4.07
N PHE A 138 6.52 8.50 -4.34
CA PHE A 138 5.19 8.59 -3.75
C PHE A 138 4.73 7.31 -3.05
N GLN A 139 5.00 6.13 -3.62
CA GLN A 139 4.36 4.88 -3.23
C GLN A 139 5.37 3.81 -2.77
N PHE A 140 4.93 2.88 -1.93
CA PHE A 140 5.73 1.73 -1.53
C PHE A 140 4.95 0.41 -1.61
N LEU A 141 3.75 0.38 -1.01
CA LEU A 141 2.89 -0.81 -0.95
C LEU A 141 2.61 -1.47 -2.31
N PRO A 142 2.39 -0.77 -3.45
CA PRO A 142 2.16 -1.44 -4.73
C PRO A 142 3.38 -2.22 -5.23
N PHE A 143 4.59 -1.86 -4.84
CA PHE A 143 5.78 -2.66 -5.17
C PHE A 143 5.83 -3.94 -4.35
N ILE A 144 5.38 -3.92 -3.09
CA ILE A 144 5.25 -5.14 -2.27
C ILE A 144 4.20 -6.05 -2.88
N TRP A 145 2.95 -5.60 -2.98
CA TRP A 145 1.87 -6.44 -3.47
C TRP A 145 2.04 -6.83 -4.93
N GLY A 146 2.51 -5.91 -5.77
CA GLY A 146 2.82 -6.18 -7.18
C GLY A 146 3.96 -7.20 -7.37
N SER A 147 5.00 -7.16 -6.54
CA SER A 147 6.05 -8.19 -6.60
C SER A 147 5.54 -9.56 -6.14
N SER A 148 4.55 -9.60 -5.23
CA SER A 148 3.87 -10.84 -4.84
C SER A 148 3.04 -11.43 -5.98
N GLN A 149 2.36 -10.60 -6.78
CA GLN A 149 1.63 -11.05 -7.98
C GLN A 149 2.54 -11.79 -8.97
N LEU A 150 3.81 -11.39 -9.06
CA LEU A 150 4.80 -11.89 -10.01
C LEU A 150 5.62 -13.09 -9.47
N ILE A 151 5.37 -13.54 -8.24
CA ILE A 151 6.02 -14.75 -7.71
C ILE A 151 5.64 -15.95 -8.57
N ASP A 152 6.64 -16.75 -8.95
CA ASP A 152 6.52 -17.94 -9.80
C ASP A 152 5.96 -17.66 -11.21
N HIS A 153 6.06 -16.40 -11.68
CA HIS A 153 5.65 -16.03 -13.02
C HIS A 153 6.51 -16.75 -14.09
N PRO A 154 5.91 -17.34 -15.15
CA PRO A 154 6.62 -18.21 -16.09
C PRO A 154 7.65 -17.51 -16.99
N TYR A 155 7.48 -16.21 -17.24
CA TYR A 155 8.31 -15.45 -18.21
C TYR A 155 8.94 -14.17 -17.62
N LEU A 156 8.12 -13.31 -17.02
CA LEU A 156 8.57 -12.09 -16.36
C LEU A 156 9.39 -12.39 -15.11
N GLU A 157 10.69 -12.13 -15.19
CA GLU A 157 11.65 -11.96 -14.08
C GLU A 157 11.84 -10.47 -13.71
N PRO A 158 12.43 -10.13 -12.54
CA PRO A 158 12.68 -8.75 -12.12
C PRO A 158 13.44 -7.89 -13.15
N ARG A 159 14.40 -8.45 -13.89
CA ARG A 159 15.13 -7.70 -14.92
C ARG A 159 14.25 -7.14 -16.05
N HIS A 160 13.01 -7.63 -16.22
CA HIS A 160 12.13 -7.17 -17.29
C HIS A 160 11.36 -5.91 -16.93
N PHE A 161 11.24 -5.52 -15.65
CA PHE A 161 10.47 -4.32 -15.35
C PHE A 161 11.18 -3.03 -15.79
N VAL A 162 12.48 -3.07 -16.10
CA VAL A 162 13.21 -1.94 -16.70
C VAL A 162 13.17 -1.94 -18.23
N ASP A 163 12.58 -2.98 -18.85
CA ASP A 163 12.32 -3.03 -20.29
C ASP A 163 10.94 -2.42 -20.58
N GLU A 164 10.93 -1.25 -21.22
CA GLU A 164 9.71 -0.52 -21.58
C GLU A 164 8.73 -1.38 -22.39
N LYS A 165 9.22 -2.28 -23.25
CA LYS A 165 8.33 -3.14 -24.05
C LYS A 165 7.60 -4.13 -23.15
N ALA A 166 8.34 -4.81 -22.28
CA ALA A 166 7.76 -5.75 -21.33
C ALA A 166 6.74 -5.08 -20.40
N VAL A 167 7.01 -3.86 -19.94
CA VAL A 167 6.08 -3.06 -19.15
C VAL A 167 4.81 -2.73 -19.94
N ASN A 168 4.94 -2.15 -21.14
CA ASN A 168 3.80 -1.76 -21.97
C ASN A 168 2.89 -2.94 -22.38
N GLU A 169 3.45 -4.15 -22.52
CA GLU A 169 2.66 -5.34 -22.85
C GLU A 169 1.92 -5.95 -21.64
N ASN A 170 2.41 -5.73 -20.41
CA ASN A 170 1.95 -6.48 -19.23
C ASN A 170 1.41 -5.61 -18.08
N HIS A 171 1.53 -4.28 -18.14
CA HIS A 171 1.20 -3.38 -17.01
C HIS A 171 -0.25 -3.53 -16.51
N ARG A 172 -1.20 -3.79 -17.42
CA ARG A 172 -2.63 -3.94 -17.08
C ARG A 172 -2.93 -5.12 -16.16
N ASP A 173 -2.06 -6.13 -16.12
CA ASP A 173 -2.23 -7.32 -15.30
C ASP A 173 -1.47 -7.24 -13.96
N TYR A 174 -0.48 -6.35 -13.84
CA TYR A 174 0.46 -6.34 -12.72
C TYR A 174 0.70 -4.94 -12.16
N MET A 175 0.31 -4.74 -10.90
CA MET A 175 0.42 -3.48 -10.18
C MET A 175 1.86 -2.94 -10.12
N PHE A 176 2.85 -3.84 -10.02
CA PHE A 176 4.27 -3.46 -10.03
C PHE A 176 4.64 -2.74 -11.33
N LEU A 177 4.26 -3.32 -12.47
CA LEU A 177 4.60 -2.80 -13.79
C LEU A 177 3.84 -1.51 -14.11
N GLU A 178 2.59 -1.42 -13.66
CA GLU A 178 1.80 -0.18 -13.73
C GLU A 178 2.48 0.98 -12.96
N CYS A 179 3.10 0.72 -11.80
CA CYS A 179 3.90 1.73 -11.11
C CYS A 179 5.16 2.11 -11.88
N ILE A 180 5.84 1.15 -12.51
CA ILE A 180 7.01 1.46 -13.34
C ILE A 180 6.63 2.31 -14.54
N LEU A 181 5.53 2.00 -15.22
CA LEU A 181 5.00 2.80 -16.32
C LEU A 181 4.79 4.25 -15.89
N PHE A 182 4.17 4.46 -14.73
CA PHE A 182 3.96 5.80 -14.18
C PHE A 182 5.28 6.54 -13.91
N ILE A 183 6.30 5.87 -13.39
CA ILE A 183 7.63 6.46 -13.18
C ILE A 183 8.24 6.92 -14.50
N THR A 184 8.22 6.06 -15.52
CA THR A 184 8.78 6.38 -16.85
C THR A 184 8.02 7.48 -17.58
N GLU A 185 6.73 7.69 -17.27
CA GLU A 185 5.97 8.84 -17.78
C GLU A 185 6.30 10.15 -17.07
N MET A 186 6.68 10.09 -15.80
CA MET A 186 6.91 11.26 -14.94
C MET A 186 8.36 11.74 -14.94
N LYS A 187 9.31 10.83 -15.13
CA LYS A 187 10.76 11.09 -15.08
C LYS A 187 11.37 10.88 -16.46
N THR A 188 12.28 11.78 -16.83
CA THR A 188 13.02 11.69 -18.10
C THR A 188 14.46 11.28 -17.85
N GLY A 189 15.06 10.63 -18.85
CA GLY A 189 16.44 10.15 -18.80
C GLY A 189 16.54 8.65 -18.46
N PRO A 190 17.77 8.13 -18.30
CA PRO A 190 18.00 6.72 -18.03
C PRO A 190 17.39 6.29 -16.70
N PHE A 191 16.72 5.13 -16.69
CA PHE A 191 16.06 4.59 -15.48
C PHE A 191 17.00 4.46 -14.28
N ALA A 192 18.25 4.08 -14.53
CA ALA A 192 19.29 3.95 -13.51
C ALA A 192 19.62 5.28 -12.81
N GLU A 193 19.45 6.43 -13.47
CA GLU A 193 19.80 7.74 -12.92
C GLU A 193 18.68 8.28 -12.02
N HIS A 194 17.43 8.15 -12.45
CA HIS A 194 16.30 8.74 -11.75
C HIS A 194 15.61 7.78 -10.76
N SER A 195 15.86 6.47 -10.89
CA SER A 195 15.25 5.40 -10.08
C SER A 195 16.25 4.30 -9.72
N ASN A 196 17.43 4.69 -9.21
CA ASN A 196 18.56 3.80 -8.94
C ASN A 196 18.23 2.63 -8.00
N GLN A 197 17.39 2.81 -6.97
CA GLN A 197 16.99 1.72 -6.08
C GLN A 197 16.20 0.63 -6.83
N LEU A 198 15.21 1.04 -7.62
CA LEU A 198 14.47 0.11 -8.48
C LEU A 198 15.39 -0.51 -9.53
N TRP A 199 16.32 0.25 -10.11
CA TRP A 199 17.32 -0.31 -11.02
C TRP A 199 18.13 -1.44 -10.38
N ASN A 200 18.62 -1.26 -9.16
CA ASN A 200 19.35 -2.31 -8.43
C ASN A 200 18.46 -3.53 -8.10
N ILE A 201 17.17 -3.31 -7.81
CA ILE A 201 16.20 -4.38 -7.57
C ILE A 201 15.96 -5.22 -8.83
N SER A 202 16.11 -4.65 -10.03
CA SER A 202 15.95 -5.38 -11.29
C SER A 202 16.98 -6.51 -11.45
N ALA A 203 18.14 -6.40 -10.80
CA ALA A 203 19.19 -7.41 -10.79
C ALA A 203 18.93 -8.57 -9.81
N VAL A 204 17.89 -8.50 -8.98
CA VAL A 204 17.53 -9.58 -8.06
C VAL A 204 17.00 -10.79 -8.85
N PRO A 205 17.44 -12.02 -8.55
CA PRO A 205 17.20 -13.16 -9.44
C PRO A 205 15.77 -13.71 -9.44
N SER A 206 14.88 -13.27 -8.54
CA SER A 206 13.50 -13.76 -8.49
C SER A 206 12.56 -12.79 -7.76
N TRP A 207 11.30 -12.78 -8.17
CA TRP A 207 10.25 -11.96 -7.53
C TRP A 207 10.03 -12.30 -6.06
N SER A 208 10.20 -13.57 -5.66
CA SER A 208 10.11 -13.97 -4.26
C SER A 208 11.19 -13.25 -3.40
N LYS A 209 12.42 -13.17 -3.90
CA LYS A 209 13.49 -12.41 -3.21
C LYS A 209 13.25 -10.90 -3.24
N VAL A 210 12.70 -10.36 -4.34
CA VAL A 210 12.29 -8.95 -4.41
C VAL A 210 11.25 -8.65 -3.34
N ASN A 211 10.17 -9.43 -3.26
CA ASN A 211 9.11 -9.25 -2.29
C ASN A 211 9.62 -9.32 -0.84
N GLN A 212 10.44 -10.33 -0.51
CA GLN A 212 11.07 -10.44 0.81
C GLN A 212 11.99 -9.26 1.14
N GLY A 213 12.70 -8.71 0.15
CA GLY A 213 13.52 -7.51 0.29
C GLY A 213 12.68 -6.27 0.58
N LEU A 214 11.65 -6.04 -0.23
CA LEU A 214 10.73 -4.90 -0.12
C LEU A 214 9.97 -4.92 1.21
N VAL A 215 9.48 -6.08 1.66
CA VAL A 215 8.83 -6.22 2.97
C VAL A 215 9.78 -5.83 4.12
N ARG A 216 11.06 -6.22 4.03
CA ARG A 216 12.07 -5.85 5.04
C ARG A 216 12.36 -4.36 5.02
N MET A 217 12.53 -3.78 3.84
CA MET A 217 12.75 -2.35 3.64
C MET A 217 11.57 -1.53 4.19
N TYR A 218 10.33 -1.93 3.89
CA TYR A 218 9.13 -1.28 4.38
C TYR A 218 8.99 -1.35 5.90
N LYS A 219 9.25 -2.51 6.50
CA LYS A 219 9.26 -2.65 7.97
C LYS A 219 10.27 -1.71 8.61
N ALA A 220 11.44 -1.48 7.99
CA ALA A 220 12.44 -0.55 8.47
C ALA A 220 11.97 0.92 8.34
N GLU A 221 11.35 1.28 7.23
CA GLU A 221 10.84 2.63 6.96
C GLU A 221 9.69 3.02 7.91
N VAL A 222 8.66 2.17 8.04
CA VAL A 222 7.52 2.39 8.95
C VAL A 222 7.95 2.40 10.43
N SER A 223 9.05 1.70 10.73
CA SER A 223 9.66 1.69 12.06
C SER A 223 10.49 2.93 12.38
N GLY A 224 11.02 3.60 11.35
CA GLY A 224 11.97 4.71 11.43
C GLY A 224 11.35 6.06 11.79
N GLY A 225 10.04 6.12 12.03
CA GLY A 225 9.33 7.30 12.57
C GLY A 225 8.99 8.41 11.58
N GLY A 226 9.18 8.22 10.27
CA GLY A 226 8.67 9.13 9.24
C GLY A 226 7.20 8.92 8.88
N CYS A 227 6.56 7.87 9.41
CA CYS A 227 5.21 7.47 9.02
C CYS A 227 4.14 8.17 9.87
N VAL A 228 3.10 8.72 9.23
CA VAL A 228 1.92 9.37 9.84
C VAL A 228 1.27 8.50 10.93
N LEU A 229 1.37 7.18 10.81
CA LEU A 229 0.90 6.21 11.80
C LEU A 229 1.55 6.39 13.19
N THR A 230 2.82 6.82 13.22
CA THR A 230 3.50 7.11 14.48
C THR A 230 2.93 8.38 15.14
N SER A 231 2.66 9.42 14.36
CA SER A 231 2.08 10.69 14.84
C SER A 231 0.65 10.54 15.34
N ALA A 232 -0.17 9.76 14.64
CA ALA A 232 -1.56 9.47 15.03
C ALA A 232 -1.64 8.71 16.37
N VAL A 233 -0.66 7.82 16.64
CA VAL A 233 -0.58 7.05 17.89
C VAL A 233 0.04 7.87 19.02
N THR A 234 0.96 8.80 18.74
CA THR A 234 1.60 9.62 19.78
C THR A 234 0.77 10.80 20.26
N HIS A 235 -0.15 11.32 19.44
CA HIS A 235 -0.97 12.50 19.78
C HIS A 235 -2.27 12.20 20.54
N ARG A 236 -2.57 10.95 20.89
CA ARG A 236 -3.67 10.62 21.83
C ARG A 236 -3.17 9.94 23.10
N PRO A 237 -2.62 10.69 24.07
CA PRO A 237 -2.39 10.16 25.41
C PRO A 237 -3.73 10.11 26.15
N GLY A 238 -4.44 8.98 26.15
CA GLY A 238 -5.64 8.88 26.99
C GLY A 238 -6.62 7.73 26.83
N LEU A 239 -6.48 6.83 25.85
CA LEU A 239 -7.45 5.74 25.68
C LEU A 239 -6.75 4.38 25.73
N SER A 240 -6.64 3.87 26.95
CA SER A 240 -6.54 2.43 27.20
C SER A 240 -7.68 1.72 26.47
N SER A 241 -7.33 0.88 25.50
CA SER A 241 -8.26 -0.01 24.80
C SER A 241 -9.13 -0.80 25.80
N PRO A 242 -10.43 -1.00 25.54
CA PRO A 242 -11.05 -2.25 25.90
C PRO A 242 -10.52 -3.32 24.94
N THR A 243 -9.91 -4.34 25.52
CA THR A 243 -9.33 -5.52 24.88
C THR A 243 -10.36 -6.18 23.94
N LEU A 244 -10.22 -6.02 22.63
CA LEU A 244 -10.82 -6.93 21.65
C LEU A 244 -9.89 -8.14 21.53
N GLN A 245 -10.10 -9.12 22.42
CA GLN A 245 -9.42 -10.42 22.35
C GLN A 245 -10.04 -11.25 21.24
N PHE A 246 -9.21 -11.78 20.34
CA PHE A 246 -9.56 -12.89 19.48
C PHE A 246 -9.73 -14.14 20.34
N GLY A 247 -10.96 -14.59 20.56
CA GLY A 247 -11.23 -15.96 20.98
C GLY A 247 -11.30 -16.87 19.75
N PRO A 248 -10.73 -18.08 19.77
CA PRO A 248 -10.99 -19.06 18.73
C PRO A 248 -12.46 -19.48 18.84
N GLY A 249 -13.25 -19.18 17.80
CA GLY A 249 -14.62 -19.66 17.71
C GLY A 249 -14.64 -21.19 17.67
N SER A 250 -15.30 -21.77 18.66
CA SER A 250 -15.72 -23.17 18.76
C SER A 250 -16.66 -23.58 17.64
#